data_AF-A0A3D5GNI3-F1
#
_entry.id   AF-A0A3D5GNI3-F1
#
_cell.length_a   1.000
_cell.length_b   1.000
_cell.length_c   1.000
_cell.angle_alpha   90.00
_cell.angle_beta   90.00
_cell.angle_gamma   90.00
#
_symmetry.space_group_name_H-M   'P 1'
#
loop_
_entity.id
_entity.type
_entity.pdbx_description
1 polymer ?
#
loop_
_entity_poly.entity_id
_entity_poly.type
_entity_poly.pdbx_seq_one_letter_code
_entity_poly.pdbx_strand_id
1 'polypeptide(L)' 'FETVDEGQMLNLTADSLATGKAVGWFQGRMEFGPRALGGRSILADPRSASMQRTLNLKIKYRESFR' A
#
# COMPACT_ATOMS: atom_id res chain seq x y z
N PHE A 1 -5.77 0.21 -18.60
CA PHE A 1 -6.11 0.47 -17.19
C PHE A 1 -7.55 0.92 -17.15
N GLU A 2 -8.27 0.60 -16.08
CA GLU A 2 -9.64 1.05 -15.86
C GLU A 2 -9.61 2.36 -15.09
N THR A 3 -10.53 3.28 -15.40
CA THR A 3 -10.68 4.54 -14.67
C THR A 3 -11.96 4.44 -13.85
N VAL A 4 -11.84 4.66 -12.54
CA VAL A 4 -12.93 4.57 -11.57
C VAL A 4 -13.07 5.90 -10.84
N ASP A 5 -14.24 6.19 -10.30
CA ASP A 5 -14.41 7.35 -9.43
C ASP A 5 -13.71 7.13 -8.06
N GLU A 6 -13.59 8.21 -7.28
CA GLU A 6 -12.90 8.18 -6.00
C GLU A 6 -13.53 7.20 -5.01
N GLY A 7 -14.86 7.12 -4.93
CA GLY A 7 -15.56 6.22 -4.03
C GLY A 7 -15.32 4.75 -4.40
N GLN A 8 -15.38 4.43 -5.69
CA GLN A 8 -15.03 3.10 -6.19
C GLN A 8 -13.57 2.75 -5.93
N MET A 9 -12.65 3.68 -6.18
CA MET A 9 -11.21 3.49 -5.94
C MET A 9 -10.91 3.19 -4.47
N LEU A 10 -11.55 3.90 -3.54
CA LEU A 10 -11.43 3.68 -2.10
C LEU A 10 -11.95 2.29 -1.70
N ASN A 11 -13.12 1.89 -2.20
CA ASN A 11 -13.69 0.58 -1.90
C ASN A 11 -12.81 -0.56 -2.43
N LEU A 12 -12.36 -0.49 -3.68
CA LEU A 12 -11.45 -1.46 -4.28
C LEU A 12 -10.14 -1.57 -3.51
N THR A 13 -9.62 -0.44 -3.03
CA THR A 13 -8.41 -0.40 -2.21
C THR A 13 -8.64 -1.05 -0.86
N ALA A 14 -9.73 -0.72 -0.17
CA ALA A 14 -10.09 -1.31 1.12
C ALA A 14 -10.26 -2.83 1.02
N ASP A 15 -10.96 -3.31 0.00
CA ASP A 15 -11.16 -4.74 -0.25
C ASP A 15 -9.83 -5.45 -0.58
N SER A 16 -8.97 -4.79 -1.37
CA SER A 16 -7.64 -5.32 -1.67
C SER A 16 -6.78 -5.45 -0.42
N LEU A 17 -6.80 -4.46 0.46
CA LEU A 17 -6.10 -4.51 1.75
C LEU A 17 -6.70 -5.61 2.64
N ALA A 18 -8.02 -5.68 2.78
CA ALA A 18 -8.70 -6.68 3.60
C ALA A 18 -8.45 -8.13 3.14
N THR A 19 -8.24 -8.33 1.83
CA THR A 19 -7.88 -9.63 1.24
C THR A 19 -6.37 -9.93 1.28
N GLY A 20 -5.58 -9.08 1.93
CA GLY A 20 -4.15 -9.29 2.13
C GLY A 20 -3.30 -8.97 0.89
N LYS A 21 -3.76 -8.08 0.02
CA LYS A 21 -2.94 -7.55 -1.08
C LYS A 21 -2.17 -6.32 -0.63
N ALA A 22 -0.99 -6.13 -1.22
CA ALA A 22 -0.27 -4.87 -1.13
C ALA A 22 -0.74 -3.93 -2.25
N VAL A 23 -1.02 -2.68 -1.91
CA VAL A 23 -1.53 -1.67 -2.85
C VAL A 23 -0.52 -0.53 -2.99
N GLY A 24 -0.14 -0.22 -4.24
CA GLY A 24 0.61 1.00 -4.54
C GLY A 24 -0.34 2.19 -4.56
N TRP A 25 -0.11 3.16 -3.68
CA TRP A 25 -0.95 4.33 -3.48
C TRP A 25 -0.23 5.61 -3.91
N PHE A 26 -0.76 6.24 -4.95
CA PHE A 26 -0.20 7.44 -5.55
C PHE A 26 -1.35 8.41 -5.79
N GLN A 27 -1.54 9.38 -4.89
CA GLN A 27 -2.65 10.34 -4.98
C GLN A 27 -2.20 11.72 -4.49
N GLY A 28 -2.76 12.77 -5.10
CA GLY A 28 -2.55 14.15 -4.67
C GLY A 28 -1.12 14.67 -4.82
N ARG A 29 -0.73 15.58 -3.92
CA ARG A 29 0.55 16.30 -3.95
C ARG A 29 1.67 15.43 -3.37
N MET A 30 2.91 15.70 -3.77
CA MET A 30 4.09 15.04 -3.18
C MET A 30 4.35 15.50 -1.75
N GLU A 31 4.79 14.55 -0.93
CA GLU A 31 5.14 14.75 0.47
C GLU A 31 6.56 15.30 0.61
N PHE A 32 6.82 16.00 1.71
CA PHE A 32 8.15 16.50 2.03
C PHE A 32 8.88 15.54 2.97
N GLY A 33 10.11 15.18 2.62
CA GLY A 33 10.98 14.33 3.43
C GLY A 33 11.00 12.85 3.00
N PRO A 34 11.78 12.01 3.69
CA PRO A 34 12.05 10.63 3.26
C PRO A 34 10.94 9.64 3.58
N ARG A 35 9.88 10.06 4.29
CA ARG A 35 8.81 9.18 4.76
C ARG A 35 7.53 9.38 3.96
N ALA A 36 6.97 8.26 3.51
CA ALA A 36 5.65 8.21 2.92
C ALA A 36 4.54 8.44 3.98
N LEU A 37 3.62 9.36 3.72
CA LEU A 37 2.53 9.81 4.61
C LEU A 37 1.10 9.65 4.00
N GLY A 38 0.96 8.98 2.86
CA GLY A 38 -0.34 8.77 2.19
C GLY A 38 -0.51 9.36 0.78
N GLY A 39 0.45 10.10 0.23
CA GLY A 39 0.44 10.57 -1.17
C GLY A 39 1.27 9.68 -2.11
N ARG A 40 2.30 9.01 -1.57
CA ARG A 40 3.21 8.11 -2.29
C ARG A 40 3.58 6.92 -1.42
N SER A 41 2.63 6.03 -1.19
CA SER A 41 2.73 4.97 -0.19
C SER A 41 2.54 3.59 -0.80
N ILE A 42 3.11 2.57 -0.16
CA ILE A 42 2.68 1.19 -0.35
C ILE A 42 1.84 0.84 0.87
N LEU A 43 0.56 0.60 0.65
CA LEU A 43 -0.41 0.24 1.68
C LEU A 43 -0.49 -1.28 1.78
N ALA A 44 -0.70 -1.77 3.00
CA ALA A 44 -0.88 -3.18 3.29
C ALA A 44 -1.64 -3.36 4.61
N ASP A 45 -2.28 -4.52 4.80
CA ASP A 45 -3.07 -4.79 6.01
C ASP A 45 -2.16 -4.89 7.26
N PRO A 46 -2.32 -4.01 8.26
CA PRO A 46 -1.52 -4.05 9.49
C PRO A 46 -1.89 -5.22 10.41
N ARG A 47 -3.05 -5.86 10.23
CA ARG A 47 -3.51 -6.97 11.08
C ARG A 47 -2.80 -8.29 10.74
N SER A 48 -2.20 -8.38 9.56
CA SER A 48 -1.54 -9.59 9.10
C SER A 48 -0.06 -9.60 9.47
N ALA A 49 0.32 -10.48 10.40
CA ALA A 49 1.71 -10.66 10.82
C ALA A 49 2.63 -11.14 9.69
N SER A 50 2.08 -11.81 8.66
CA SER A 50 2.86 -12.27 7.51
C SER A 50 3.11 -11.15 6.48
N MET A 51 2.28 -10.10 6.49
CA MET A 51 2.29 -9.04 5.47
C MET A 51 3.57 -8.23 5.48
N GLN A 52 4.09 -7.89 6.66
CA GLN A 52 5.35 -7.17 6.79
C GLN A 52 6.49 -7.93 6.09
N ARG A 53 6.59 -9.23 6.36
CA ARG A 53 7.60 -10.10 5.77
C ARG A 53 7.42 -10.22 4.26
N THR A 54 6.19 -10.36 3.78
CA THR A 54 5.88 -10.40 2.34
C THR A 54 6.28 -9.10 1.64
N LEU A 55 5.94 -7.95 2.23
CA LEU A 55 6.31 -6.64 1.70
C LEU A 55 7.84 -6.46 1.62
N ASN A 56 8.56 -6.82 2.68
CA ASN A 56 10.01 -6.65 2.71
C ASN A 56 10.71 -7.55 1.71
N LEU A 57 10.32 -8.83 1.65
CA LEU A 57 11.00 -9.82 0.82
C LEU A 57 10.61 -9.71 -0.67
N LYS A 58 9.33 -9.49 -0.97
CA LYS A 58 8.84 -9.55 -2.36
C LYS A 58 8.74 -8.19 -3.05
N ILE A 59 8.54 -7.10 -2.30
CA ILE A 59 8.29 -5.78 -2.89
C ILE A 59 9.48 -4.85 -2.68
N LYS A 60 9.99 -4.76 -1.46
CA LYS A 60 11.07 -3.83 -1.12
C LYS A 60 12.47 -4.43 -1.26
N TYR A 61 12.57 -5.76 -1.40
CA TYR A 61 13.82 -6.52 -1.42
C TYR A 61 14.78 -6.11 -0.29
N ARG A 62 14.22 -5.92 0.91
CA ARG A 62 14.95 -5.57 2.13
C ARG A 62 14.90 -6.74 3.11
N GLU A 63 15.79 -6.68 4.10
CA GLU A 63 15.85 -7.66 5.18
C GLU A 63 14.46 -7.87 5.82
N SER A 64 14.14 -9.12 6.15
CA SER A 64 12.79 -9.54 6.55
C SER A 64 12.27 -8.88 7.83
N PHE A 65 13.16 -8.34 8.67
CA PHE A 65 12.85 -7.73 9.96
C PHE A 65 12.51 -6.24 9.91
N ARG A 66 12.62 -5.59 8.73
CA ARG A 66 12.45 -4.14 8.58
C ARG A 66 11.01 -3.69 8.26
#